data_AF-A0A072PDA0-F1
#
_entry.id   AF-A0A072PDA0-F1
#
_cell.length_a   1.000
_cell.length_b   1.000
_cell.length_c   1.000
_cell.angle_alpha   90.00
_cell.angle_beta   90.00
_cell.angle_gamma   90.00
#
_symmetry.space_group_name_H-M   'P 1'
#
loop_
_entity.id
_entity.type
_entity.pdbx_description
1 polymer ?
#
loop_
_entity_poly.entity_id
_entity_poly.type
_entity_poly.pdbx_seq_one_letter_code
_entity_poly.pdbx_strand_id
1 'polypeptide(L)'
;MVFAGRKEYISILDCYLQRNLVRNGGWLDEVIFIMRATRTVDIVYLHDLTDSVPEYDLHEIYTKAQDDDKPFDEGYKLCEPDVLYVKIDDDILFLEDHAIQSIVRRKINDPDYLMVSANVLNQPASSWVTQHHLNASRPYLPETAKPDGFVDDDRRHMVDWRPSTLPSWESNSAYNFSVESPPPFKGHRWLPLGHSGTRYTPADEMLRHDNASNTTNESSEYLPWTVAAQRITFQEHYSFLDHLERGQLQQYKFDTWTYNRDSRNINFMVFSGNDVIKYPVKGDDGSWFTQTLPSRYNRTAIVDGSAMAVHFGTRSQTSSSPGVPGRGLRDTDLLRRYRSYATEFICGKPWGSPMG
;
A
#
# COMPACT_ATOMS: atom_id res chain seq x y z
N MET A 1 6.99 -2.70 14.28
CA MET A 1 6.60 -1.30 14.54
C MET A 1 5.62 -0.84 13.49
N VAL A 2 4.37 -0.60 13.87
CA VAL A 2 3.27 -0.24 12.97
C VAL A 2 2.85 1.20 13.21
N PHE A 3 2.91 2.07 12.19
CA PHE A 3 2.42 3.44 12.31
C PHE A 3 0.91 3.46 12.11
N ALA A 4 0.16 3.58 13.20
CA ALA A 4 -1.25 3.25 13.27
C ALA A 4 -2.15 4.48 13.41
N GLY A 5 -3.10 4.66 12.49
CA GLY A 5 -4.05 5.77 12.54
C GLY A 5 -5.50 5.41 12.25
N ARG A 6 -5.77 4.30 11.52
CA ARG A 6 -7.06 4.07 10.88
C ARG A 6 -7.55 2.64 11.09
N LYS A 7 -8.65 2.46 11.85
CA LYS A 7 -9.25 1.14 12.15
C LYS A 7 -9.55 0.34 10.89
N GLU A 8 -10.07 1.00 9.85
CA GLU A 8 -10.51 0.33 8.63
C GLU A 8 -9.40 -0.45 7.93
N TYR A 9 -8.14 -0.03 8.07
CA TYR A 9 -6.97 -0.70 7.51
C TYR A 9 -6.33 -1.67 8.51
N ILE A 10 -6.19 -1.25 9.77
CA ILE A 10 -5.62 -2.09 10.83
C ILE A 10 -6.42 -3.38 11.01
N SER A 11 -7.75 -3.32 10.88
CA SER A 11 -8.60 -4.52 10.92
C SER A 11 -8.29 -5.58 9.85
N ILE A 12 -7.63 -5.20 8.75
CA ILE A 12 -7.15 -6.12 7.72
C ILE A 12 -5.71 -6.53 8.02
N LEU A 13 -4.86 -5.55 8.34
CA LEU A 13 -3.45 -5.78 8.64
C LEU A 13 -3.23 -6.70 9.84
N ASP A 14 -4.09 -6.61 10.87
CA ASP A 14 -4.01 -7.47 12.06
C ASP A 14 -4.03 -8.96 11.73
N CYS A 15 -4.81 -9.39 10.73
CA CYS A 15 -4.79 -10.79 10.32
C CYS A 15 -3.41 -11.25 9.85
N TYR A 16 -2.65 -10.38 9.16
CA TYR A 16 -1.29 -10.68 8.75
C TYR A 16 -0.29 -10.58 9.90
N LEU A 17 -0.47 -9.63 10.82
CA LEU A 17 0.37 -9.47 12.01
C LEU A 17 0.24 -10.70 12.93
N GLN A 18 -0.99 -11.10 13.27
CA GLN A 18 -1.28 -12.31 14.05
C GLN A 18 -0.61 -13.53 13.43
N ARG A 19 -0.80 -13.73 12.12
CA ARG A 19 -0.20 -14.86 11.39
C ARG A 19 1.33 -14.84 11.45
N ASN A 20 1.94 -13.66 11.51
CA ASN A 20 3.40 -13.51 11.57
C ASN A 20 3.96 -13.43 13.00
N LEU A 21 3.15 -13.55 14.05
CA LEU A 21 3.65 -13.72 15.42
C LEU A 21 4.38 -15.05 15.57
N VAL A 22 5.47 -15.08 16.34
CA VAL A 22 6.25 -16.29 16.62
C VAL A 22 5.39 -17.41 17.20
N ARG A 23 4.43 -17.08 18.09
CA ARG A 23 3.48 -18.07 18.65
C ARG A 23 2.64 -18.79 17.58
N ASN A 24 2.48 -18.18 16.40
CA ASN A 24 1.72 -18.70 15.27
C ASN A 24 2.62 -19.24 14.14
N GLY A 25 3.93 -19.37 14.41
CA GLY A 25 4.94 -19.88 13.46
C GLY A 25 5.61 -18.81 12.60
N GLY A 26 5.32 -17.54 12.86
CA GLY A 26 5.88 -16.41 12.12
C GLY A 26 7.25 -15.93 12.64
N TRP A 27 7.55 -14.65 12.39
CA TRP A 27 8.86 -14.02 12.59
C TRP A 27 8.85 -12.78 13.50
N LEU A 28 7.68 -12.40 14.03
CA LEU A 28 7.51 -11.24 14.90
C LEU A 28 7.40 -11.70 16.35
N ASP A 29 8.36 -11.28 17.17
CA ASP A 29 8.31 -11.49 18.63
C ASP A 29 7.25 -10.58 19.28
N GLU A 30 7.14 -9.34 18.78
CA GLU A 30 6.28 -8.29 19.33
C GLU A 30 5.82 -7.33 18.22
N VAL A 31 4.67 -6.68 18.42
CA VAL A 31 4.16 -5.61 17.55
C VAL A 31 3.90 -4.34 18.35
N ILE A 32 4.78 -3.37 18.15
CA ILE A 32 4.60 -2.03 18.70
C ILE A 32 3.75 -1.18 17.75
N PHE A 33 2.57 -0.76 18.18
CA PHE A 33 1.72 0.21 17.50
C PHE A 33 2.07 1.63 17.93
N ILE A 34 2.44 2.45 16.96
CA ILE A 34 2.71 3.88 17.12
C ILE A 34 1.43 4.64 16.78
N MET A 35 0.66 5.02 17.80
CA MET A 35 -0.66 5.60 17.60
C MET A 35 -0.58 7.06 17.15
N ARG A 36 -1.17 7.32 15.98
CA ARG A 36 -1.34 8.65 15.37
C ARG A 36 -2.80 9.03 15.16
N ALA A 37 -3.72 8.12 15.48
CA ALA A 37 -5.17 8.33 15.39
C ALA A 37 -5.63 9.59 16.13
N THR A 38 -6.63 10.27 15.57
CA THR A 38 -7.30 11.43 16.19
C THR A 38 -8.79 11.17 16.41
N ARG A 39 -9.36 10.17 15.71
CA ARG A 39 -10.78 9.80 15.84
C ARG A 39 -10.95 8.81 16.98
N THR A 40 -11.94 9.06 17.84
CA THR A 40 -12.24 8.21 19.00
C THR A 40 -12.44 6.74 18.64
N VAL A 41 -13.12 6.45 17.51
CA VAL A 41 -13.36 5.06 17.07
C VAL A 41 -12.06 4.31 16.72
N ASP A 42 -11.07 5.03 16.20
CA ASP A 42 -9.78 4.45 15.82
C ASP A 42 -8.90 4.23 17.07
N ILE A 43 -8.94 5.19 18.01
CA ILE A 43 -8.25 5.10 19.31
C ILE A 43 -8.78 3.94 20.15
N VAL A 44 -10.11 3.86 20.36
CA VAL A 44 -10.73 2.80 21.15
C VAL A 44 -10.41 1.43 20.55
N TYR A 45 -10.47 1.30 19.23
CA TYR A 45 -10.14 0.04 18.57
C TYR A 45 -8.68 -0.39 18.79
N LEU A 46 -7.73 0.56 18.78
CA LEU A 46 -6.32 0.25 19.04
C LEU A 46 -6.09 -0.23 20.46
N HIS A 47 -6.69 0.43 21.47
CA HIS A 47 -6.64 -0.05 22.85
C HIS A 47 -7.26 -1.43 23.00
N ASP A 48 -8.48 -1.63 22.49
CA ASP A 48 -9.15 -2.94 22.56
C ASP A 48 -8.29 -4.04 21.90
N LEU A 49 -7.63 -3.72 20.78
CA LEU A 49 -6.77 -4.65 20.07
C LEU A 49 -5.53 -5.01 20.90
N THR A 50 -4.79 -4.04 21.43
CA THR A 50 -3.57 -4.29 22.23
C THR A 50 -3.89 -4.95 23.56
N ASP A 51 -5.01 -4.62 24.20
CA ASP A 51 -5.45 -5.27 25.43
C ASP A 51 -5.82 -6.76 25.21
N SER A 52 -6.21 -7.11 23.99
CA SER A 52 -6.60 -8.48 23.63
C SER A 52 -5.43 -9.37 23.21
N VAL A 53 -4.26 -8.81 22.90
CA VAL A 53 -3.11 -9.53 22.33
C VAL A 53 -1.85 -9.25 23.16
N PRO A 54 -1.34 -10.23 23.92
CA PRO A 54 -0.20 -10.01 24.83
C PRO A 54 1.10 -9.51 24.19
N GLU A 55 1.34 -9.82 22.91
CA GLU A 55 2.53 -9.43 22.14
C GLU A 55 2.35 -8.08 21.44
N TYR A 56 1.24 -7.38 21.67
CA TYR A 56 0.96 -6.08 21.07
C TYR A 56 1.07 -4.98 22.11
N ASP A 57 1.95 -4.02 21.85
CA ASP A 57 2.13 -2.84 22.68
C ASP A 57 1.65 -1.58 21.96
N LEU A 58 1.07 -0.65 22.72
CA LEU A 58 0.56 0.61 22.20
C LEU A 58 1.36 1.79 22.75
N HIS A 59 1.96 2.58 21.85
CA HIS A 59 2.66 3.81 22.20
C HIS A 59 1.96 5.02 21.61
N GLU A 60 1.53 5.89 22.52
CA GLU A 60 0.79 7.10 22.19
C GLU A 60 1.74 8.28 22.00
N ILE A 61 1.84 8.79 20.78
CA ILE A 61 2.62 10.01 20.51
C ILE A 61 1.73 11.22 20.78
N TYR A 62 1.79 11.74 22.00
CA TYR A 62 1.18 13.02 22.37
C TYR A 62 2.16 14.17 22.13
N THR A 63 2.05 14.85 20.99
CA THR A 63 2.67 16.17 20.85
C THR A 63 1.69 17.23 21.34
N LYS A 64 2.18 18.24 22.07
CA LYS A 64 1.37 19.37 22.59
C LYS A 64 0.73 20.25 21.51
N ALA A 65 0.89 19.92 20.22
CA ALA A 65 0.31 20.63 19.10
C ALA A 65 -0.69 19.73 18.38
N GLN A 66 -1.94 20.18 18.30
CA GLN A 66 -3.03 19.60 17.53
C GLN A 66 -2.84 19.77 16.01
N ASP A 67 -1.60 19.76 15.52
CA ASP A 67 -1.31 19.99 14.10
C ASP A 67 -1.19 18.66 13.35
N ASP A 68 -1.70 18.67 12.12
CA ASP A 68 -1.72 17.57 11.16
C ASP A 68 -0.32 17.03 10.77
N ASP A 69 0.75 17.70 11.23
CA ASP A 69 2.17 17.34 11.03
C ASP A 69 2.80 16.76 12.30
N LYS A 70 2.22 15.68 12.84
CA LYS A 70 2.89 14.88 13.87
C LYS A 70 4.20 14.34 13.30
N PRO A 71 5.39 14.70 13.84
CA PRO A 71 6.64 14.27 13.24
C PRO A 71 6.82 12.76 13.46
N PHE A 72 7.16 12.05 12.39
CA PHE A 72 7.34 10.58 12.39
C PHE A 72 8.49 10.14 13.30
N ASP A 73 9.42 11.05 13.59
CA ASP A 73 10.66 10.83 14.33
C ASP A 73 10.47 10.33 15.78
N GLU A 74 9.40 10.75 16.47
CA GLU A 74 9.12 10.36 17.85
C GLU A 74 8.97 8.83 18.01
N GLY A 75 8.35 8.15 17.04
CA GLY A 75 8.19 6.68 17.09
C GLY A 75 9.53 5.94 17.05
N TYR A 76 10.49 6.49 16.32
CA TYR A 76 11.83 5.91 16.18
C TYR A 76 12.69 6.05 17.44
N LYS A 77 12.30 6.89 18.41
CA LYS A 77 12.99 6.99 19.70
C LYS A 77 12.78 5.78 20.60
N LEU A 78 11.78 4.95 20.29
CA LEU A 78 11.54 3.67 20.97
C LEU A 78 12.49 2.56 20.49
N CYS A 79 13.33 2.84 19.49
CA CYS A 79 14.28 1.84 19.01
C CYS A 79 15.31 1.50 20.08
N GLU A 80 15.53 0.20 20.27
CA GLU A 80 16.48 -0.37 21.22
C GLU A 80 17.73 -0.91 20.50
N PRO A 81 18.89 -0.92 21.17
CA PRO A 81 20.09 -1.49 20.58
C PRO A 81 19.91 -2.99 20.36
N ASP A 82 20.59 -3.52 19.35
CA ASP A 82 20.61 -4.95 18.99
C ASP A 82 19.24 -5.56 18.65
N VAL A 83 18.24 -4.72 18.33
CA VAL A 83 16.92 -5.12 17.84
C VAL A 83 16.77 -4.80 16.34
N LEU A 84 16.14 -5.71 15.59
CA LEU A 84 15.68 -5.47 14.22
C LEU A 84 14.22 -5.04 14.23
N TYR A 85 13.92 -3.93 13.58
CA TYR A 85 12.58 -3.39 13.48
C TYR A 85 12.04 -3.60 12.07
N VAL A 86 10.85 -4.21 11.99
CA VAL A 86 10.04 -4.21 10.77
C VAL A 86 9.04 -3.05 10.88
N LYS A 87 9.23 -2.01 10.07
CA LYS A 87 8.28 -0.90 9.89
C LYS A 87 7.18 -1.32 8.94
N ILE A 88 5.93 -1.11 9.34
CA ILE A 88 4.75 -1.33 8.51
C ILE A 88 3.81 -0.12 8.66
N ASP A 89 3.33 0.43 7.55
CA ASP A 89 2.27 1.44 7.57
C ASP A 89 0.90 0.76 7.74
N ASP A 90 -0.04 1.43 8.40
CA ASP A 90 -1.35 0.84 8.72
C ASP A 90 -2.20 0.51 7.49
N ASP A 91 -1.92 1.12 6.34
CA ASP A 91 -2.61 0.89 5.07
C ASP A 91 -1.92 -0.14 4.16
N ILE A 92 -1.05 -0.99 4.69
CA ILE A 92 -0.66 -2.24 4.03
C ILE A 92 -1.83 -3.25 4.12
N LEU A 93 -2.38 -3.65 2.98
CA LEU A 93 -3.57 -4.52 2.90
C LEU A 93 -3.28 -5.96 2.51
N PHE A 94 -2.06 -6.22 2.04
CA PHE A 94 -1.59 -7.55 1.68
C PHE A 94 -0.10 -7.68 2.02
N LEU A 95 0.24 -8.79 2.64
CA LEU A 95 1.60 -9.27 2.84
C LEU A 95 1.66 -10.70 2.32
N GLU A 96 2.64 -10.98 1.48
CA GLU A 96 2.93 -12.37 1.12
C GLU A 96 3.51 -13.12 2.34
N ASP A 97 3.20 -14.40 2.48
CA ASP A 97 3.56 -15.21 3.66
C ASP A 97 5.03 -15.16 4.06
N HIS A 98 5.95 -15.17 3.10
CA HIS A 98 7.39 -15.12 3.35
C HIS A 98 7.95 -13.70 3.31
N ALA A 99 7.12 -12.65 3.17
CA ALA A 99 7.62 -11.30 2.94
C ALA A 99 8.46 -10.76 4.10
N ILE A 100 7.98 -10.90 5.35
CA ILE A 100 8.73 -10.50 6.56
C ILE A 100 10.02 -11.32 6.67
N GLN A 101 9.90 -12.64 6.51
CA GLN A 101 11.05 -13.55 6.55
C GLN A 101 12.13 -13.15 5.53
N SER A 102 11.75 -12.86 4.28
CA SER A 102 12.67 -12.50 3.20
C SER A 102 13.46 -11.24 3.53
N ILE A 103 12.78 -10.14 3.86
CA ILE A 103 13.46 -8.88 4.13
C ILE A 103 14.36 -8.97 5.38
N VAL A 104 13.90 -9.66 6.43
CA VAL A 104 14.68 -9.88 7.67
C VAL A 104 15.92 -10.71 7.38
N ARG A 105 15.79 -11.84 6.68
CA ARG A 105 16.93 -12.68 6.32
C ARG A 105 17.93 -11.94 5.45
N ARG A 106 17.46 -11.16 4.46
CA ARG A 106 18.34 -10.34 3.62
C ARG A 106 19.15 -9.35 4.48
N LYS A 107 18.50 -8.64 5.40
CA LYS A 107 19.14 -7.67 6.29
C LYS A 107 20.15 -8.30 7.26
N ILE A 108 19.90 -9.53 7.72
CA ILE A 108 20.81 -10.29 8.59
C ILE A 108 22.01 -10.81 7.80
N ASN A 109 21.76 -11.37 6.60
CA ASN A 109 22.81 -11.98 5.79
C ASN A 109 23.76 -10.95 5.17
N ASP A 110 23.31 -9.72 4.95
CA ASP A 110 24.11 -8.63 4.43
C ASP A 110 24.05 -7.41 5.37
N PRO A 111 25.07 -7.23 6.24
CA PRO A 111 25.12 -6.11 7.18
C PRO A 111 25.40 -4.75 6.50
N ASP A 112 25.91 -4.75 5.26
CA ASP A 112 26.18 -3.53 4.48
C ASP A 112 24.90 -2.89 3.96
N TYR A 113 23.79 -3.64 3.94
CA TYR A 113 22.47 -3.04 3.77
C TYR A 113 22.05 -2.32 5.04
N LEU A 114 21.84 -1.01 4.92
CA LEU A 114 21.27 -0.20 6.00
C LEU A 114 19.82 -0.62 6.28
N MET A 115 19.03 -0.71 5.22
CA MET A 115 17.63 -1.10 5.26
C MET A 115 17.29 -1.98 4.06
N VAL A 116 16.29 -2.83 4.25
CA VAL A 116 15.72 -3.67 3.20
C VAL A 116 14.22 -3.46 3.19
N SER A 117 13.70 -2.92 2.09
CA SER A 117 12.25 -2.77 1.85
C SER A 117 11.73 -3.94 1.02
N ALA A 118 10.46 -4.30 1.16
CA ALA A 118 9.82 -5.23 0.23
C ALA A 118 9.44 -4.52 -1.08
N ASN A 119 9.12 -5.28 -2.13
CA ASN A 119 8.42 -4.72 -3.29
C ASN A 119 6.98 -4.36 -2.89
N VAL A 120 6.75 -3.09 -2.55
CA VAL A 120 5.43 -2.58 -2.20
C VAL A 120 4.75 -2.03 -3.45
N LEU A 121 3.63 -2.66 -3.84
CA LEU A 121 2.79 -2.19 -4.92
C LEU A 121 2.02 -0.94 -4.53
N ASN A 122 1.62 -0.15 -5.54
CA ASN A 122 0.92 1.12 -5.40
C ASN A 122 1.74 2.19 -4.65
N GLN A 123 2.89 2.48 -5.24
CA GLN A 123 3.68 3.67 -4.97
C GLN A 123 3.92 4.37 -6.30
N PRO A 124 3.52 5.64 -6.50
CA PRO A 124 3.52 6.24 -7.83
C PRO A 124 4.84 6.14 -8.60
N ALA A 125 5.97 6.11 -7.89
CA ALA A 125 7.31 5.96 -8.47
C ALA A 125 7.70 4.52 -8.82
N SER A 126 7.15 3.49 -8.15
CA SER A 126 7.34 2.07 -8.52
C SER A 126 6.24 1.57 -9.45
N SER A 127 5.08 2.23 -9.44
CA SER A 127 3.92 1.92 -10.27
C SER A 127 4.27 1.87 -11.75
N TRP A 128 5.13 2.78 -12.24
CA TRP A 128 5.67 2.73 -13.59
C TRP A 128 6.42 1.42 -13.88
N VAL A 129 7.24 0.95 -12.95
CA VAL A 129 8.08 -0.24 -13.13
C VAL A 129 7.23 -1.51 -13.07
N THR A 130 6.35 -1.59 -12.08
CA THR A 130 5.47 -2.74 -11.90
C THR A 130 4.44 -2.83 -13.01
N GLN A 131 3.93 -1.72 -13.54
CA GLN A 131 3.00 -1.74 -14.67
C GLN A 131 3.69 -1.93 -16.02
N HIS A 132 4.76 -1.19 -16.30
CA HIS A 132 5.36 -1.11 -17.63
C HIS A 132 6.44 -2.17 -17.84
N HIS A 133 7.42 -2.25 -16.94
CA HIS A 133 8.57 -3.13 -17.13
C HIS A 133 8.28 -4.60 -16.81
N LEU A 134 7.36 -4.85 -15.88
CA LEU A 134 6.98 -6.20 -15.50
C LEU A 134 5.74 -6.72 -16.25
N ASN A 135 5.18 -5.91 -17.18
CA ASN A 135 3.97 -6.23 -17.94
C ASN A 135 2.81 -6.73 -17.07
N ALA A 136 2.70 -6.18 -15.85
CA ALA A 136 1.75 -6.65 -14.85
C ALA A 136 0.44 -5.83 -14.82
N SER A 137 0.25 -4.93 -15.78
CA SER A 137 -0.98 -4.15 -15.91
C SER A 137 -2.01 -4.90 -16.76
N ARG A 138 -3.23 -5.01 -16.25
CA ARG A 138 -4.41 -5.53 -16.94
C ARG A 138 -5.33 -4.37 -17.30
N PRO A 139 -6.05 -4.42 -18.44
CA PRO A 139 -6.91 -3.33 -18.84
C PRO A 139 -8.21 -3.34 -18.03
N TYR A 140 -8.42 -2.30 -17.23
CA TYR A 140 -9.62 -2.08 -16.42
C TYR A 140 -10.15 -0.66 -16.62
N LEU A 141 -11.47 -0.49 -16.60
CA LEU A 141 -12.15 0.82 -16.62
C LEU A 141 -13.24 0.87 -15.54
N PRO A 142 -13.55 2.06 -15.00
CA PRO A 142 -14.56 2.17 -13.96
C PRO A 142 -15.96 1.81 -14.49
N GLU A 143 -16.74 1.15 -13.65
CA GLU A 143 -18.16 0.92 -13.88
C GLU A 143 -18.89 2.26 -13.84
N THR A 144 -19.58 2.60 -14.94
CA THR A 144 -20.13 3.95 -15.15
C THR A 144 -21.52 4.16 -14.55
N ALA A 145 -22.27 3.08 -14.32
CA ALA A 145 -23.61 3.11 -13.78
C ALA A 145 -23.77 2.10 -12.63
N LYS A 146 -24.65 2.38 -11.67
CA LYS A 146 -24.95 1.45 -10.58
C LYS A 146 -25.62 0.19 -11.14
N PRO A 147 -25.11 -1.02 -10.84
CA PRO A 147 -25.76 -2.25 -11.28
C PRO A 147 -27.11 -2.45 -10.58
N ASP A 148 -27.99 -3.24 -11.20
CA ASP A 148 -29.27 -3.59 -10.59
C ASP A 148 -29.07 -4.31 -9.26
N GLY A 149 -29.77 -3.84 -8.21
CA GLY A 149 -29.59 -4.36 -6.85
C GLY A 149 -28.30 -3.92 -6.17
N PHE A 150 -27.58 -2.92 -6.70
CA PHE A 150 -26.43 -2.31 -6.02
C PHE A 150 -26.85 -1.78 -4.66
N VAL A 151 -26.17 -2.28 -3.62
CA VAL A 151 -26.35 -1.81 -2.26
C VAL A 151 -25.05 -1.14 -1.82
N ASP A 152 -25.09 0.20 -1.75
CA ASP A 152 -24.09 1.04 -1.09
C ASP A 152 -24.24 0.91 0.43
N ASP A 153 -24.05 -0.31 0.93
CA ASP A 153 -24.03 -0.55 2.37
C ASP A 153 -22.60 -0.93 2.76
N ASP A 154 -21.90 0.07 3.32
CA ASP A 154 -20.63 -0.13 4.00
C ASP A 154 -20.74 -1.18 5.13
N ARG A 155 -21.95 -1.55 5.56
CA ARG A 155 -22.20 -2.63 6.54
C ARG A 155 -22.17 -4.03 5.95
N ARG A 156 -22.29 -4.22 4.63
CA ARG A 156 -21.89 -5.50 4.00
C ARG A 156 -20.37 -5.49 3.94
N HIS A 157 -19.76 -6.07 4.97
CA HIS A 157 -18.31 -6.07 5.14
C HIS A 157 -17.57 -6.87 4.06
N MET A 158 -18.28 -7.75 3.34
CA MET A 158 -17.70 -8.67 2.38
C MET A 158 -18.31 -8.53 0.99
N VAL A 159 -17.44 -8.62 -0.01
CA VAL A 159 -17.73 -8.69 -1.44
C VAL A 159 -16.87 -9.81 -2.02
N ASP A 160 -17.22 -10.35 -3.19
CA ASP A 160 -16.27 -11.25 -3.85
C ASP A 160 -15.02 -10.47 -4.23
N TRP A 161 -13.85 -10.92 -3.78
CA TRP A 161 -12.58 -10.27 -4.04
C TRP A 161 -12.04 -10.60 -5.44
N ARG A 162 -12.46 -11.74 -6.01
CA ARG A 162 -11.99 -12.28 -7.29
C ARG A 162 -12.44 -11.41 -8.46
N PRO A 163 -11.51 -10.85 -9.26
CA PRO A 163 -11.90 -10.11 -10.46
C PRO A 163 -12.61 -10.96 -11.51
N SER A 164 -12.42 -12.30 -11.54
CA SER A 164 -13.13 -13.18 -12.48
C SER A 164 -14.66 -13.17 -12.37
N THR A 165 -15.19 -12.74 -11.23
CA THR A 165 -16.64 -12.62 -11.00
C THR A 165 -17.25 -11.35 -11.59
N LEU A 166 -16.42 -10.44 -12.08
CA LEU A 166 -16.86 -9.18 -12.64
C LEU A 166 -17.35 -9.38 -14.08
N PRO A 167 -18.43 -8.68 -14.48
CA PRO A 167 -18.78 -8.60 -15.88
C PRO A 167 -17.68 -7.86 -16.65
N SER A 168 -17.56 -8.14 -17.95
CA SER A 168 -16.71 -7.34 -18.83
C SER A 168 -17.23 -5.90 -18.92
N TRP A 169 -16.31 -4.95 -19.07
CA TRP A 169 -16.67 -3.55 -19.28
C TRP A 169 -17.36 -3.39 -20.64
N GLU A 170 -18.60 -2.90 -20.63
CA GLU A 170 -19.35 -2.58 -21.84
C GLU A 170 -19.33 -1.08 -22.12
N SER A 171 -18.94 -0.70 -23.33
CA SER A 171 -18.94 0.70 -23.75
C SER A 171 -20.36 1.14 -24.12
N ASN A 172 -20.99 1.95 -23.28
CA ASN A 172 -22.14 2.73 -23.70
C ASN A 172 -21.59 3.77 -24.70
N SER A 173 -22.12 3.83 -25.93
CA SER A 173 -21.63 4.69 -27.02
C SER A 173 -21.54 6.20 -26.71
N ALA A 174 -22.02 6.63 -25.54
CA ALA A 174 -21.98 8.01 -25.04
C ALA A 174 -20.88 8.28 -23.99
N TYR A 175 -20.14 7.27 -23.51
CA TYR A 175 -19.13 7.46 -22.45
C TYR A 175 -17.71 7.44 -23.04
N ASN A 176 -17.09 8.61 -23.12
CA ASN A 176 -15.65 8.71 -23.30
C ASN A 176 -15.01 8.81 -21.92
N PHE A 177 -14.23 7.80 -21.53
CA PHE A 177 -13.48 7.86 -20.28
C PHE A 177 -12.47 9.02 -20.39
N SER A 178 -12.50 9.92 -19.41
CA SER A 178 -11.44 10.91 -19.21
C SER A 178 -10.86 10.67 -17.83
N VAL A 179 -9.53 10.63 -17.72
CA VAL A 179 -8.84 10.52 -16.42
C VAL A 179 -9.25 11.63 -15.46
N GLU A 180 -9.75 12.77 -15.94
CA GLU A 180 -10.23 13.89 -15.11
C GLU A 180 -11.64 13.69 -14.54
N SER A 181 -12.37 12.67 -14.98
CA SER A 181 -13.77 12.47 -14.59
C SER A 181 -13.92 12.09 -13.11
N PRO A 182 -14.96 12.60 -12.41
CA PRO A 182 -15.25 12.20 -11.03
C PRO A 182 -15.50 10.68 -10.91
N PRO A 183 -15.33 10.09 -9.71
CA PRO A 183 -15.84 8.75 -9.41
C PRO A 183 -17.30 8.61 -9.85
N PRO A 184 -17.67 7.59 -10.65
CA PRO A 184 -19.03 7.45 -11.18
C PRO A 184 -20.11 7.37 -10.09
N PHE A 185 -19.81 6.64 -9.01
CA PHE A 185 -20.62 6.56 -7.79
C PHE A 185 -19.78 5.99 -6.63
N LYS A 186 -20.26 6.16 -5.40
CA LYS A 186 -19.62 5.56 -4.21
C LYS A 186 -19.74 4.03 -4.26
N GLY A 187 -18.63 3.35 -4.02
CA GLY A 187 -18.51 1.89 -4.07
C GLY A 187 -18.41 1.33 -5.49
N HIS A 188 -18.10 2.15 -6.50
CA HIS A 188 -17.93 1.69 -7.88
C HIS A 188 -16.80 0.68 -8.01
N ARG A 189 -16.96 -0.21 -9.01
CA ARG A 189 -16.01 -1.27 -9.36
C ARG A 189 -15.18 -0.84 -10.58
N TRP A 190 -14.12 -1.57 -10.85
CA TRP A 190 -13.39 -1.48 -12.11
C TRP A 190 -13.55 -2.80 -12.85
N LEU A 191 -14.07 -2.73 -14.07
CA LEU A 191 -14.44 -3.89 -14.85
C LEU A 191 -13.34 -4.21 -15.87
N PRO A 192 -13.00 -5.50 -16.07
CA PRO A 192 -11.99 -5.91 -17.04
C PRO A 192 -12.46 -5.60 -18.47
N LEU A 193 -11.57 -5.08 -19.31
CA LEU A 193 -11.87 -4.86 -20.72
C LEU A 193 -11.73 -6.19 -21.48
N GLY A 194 -12.67 -6.44 -22.40
CA GLY A 194 -12.56 -7.55 -23.33
C GLY A 194 -11.33 -7.42 -24.25
N HIS A 195 -10.96 -8.51 -24.92
CA HIS A 195 -9.75 -8.68 -25.75
C HIS A 195 -9.52 -7.60 -26.84
N SER A 196 -10.51 -6.76 -27.16
CA SER A 196 -10.46 -5.74 -28.20
C SER A 196 -10.21 -4.31 -27.71
N GLY A 197 -10.17 -4.06 -26.39
CA GLY A 197 -10.09 -2.71 -25.83
C GLY A 197 -8.86 -2.54 -24.93
N THR A 198 -7.75 -2.05 -25.47
CA THR A 198 -6.65 -1.50 -24.64
C THR A 198 -6.60 0.02 -24.70
N ARG A 199 -7.07 0.62 -25.81
CA ARG A 199 -7.11 2.07 -25.98
C ARG A 199 -7.90 2.71 -24.85
N TYR A 200 -7.33 3.76 -24.26
CA TYR A 200 -7.92 4.63 -23.22
C TYR A 200 -7.96 4.06 -21.79
N THR A 201 -7.15 3.03 -21.46
CA THR A 201 -6.90 2.71 -20.04
C THR A 201 -6.01 3.78 -19.39
N PRO A 202 -6.07 3.96 -18.05
CA PRO A 202 -5.18 4.90 -17.36
C PRO A 202 -3.69 4.65 -17.62
N ALA A 203 -3.26 3.38 -17.64
CA ALA A 203 -1.89 3.00 -17.98
C ALA A 203 -1.51 3.42 -19.42
N ASP A 204 -2.40 3.22 -20.39
CA ASP A 204 -2.21 3.65 -21.77
C ASP A 204 -2.17 5.19 -21.92
N GLU A 205 -2.95 5.93 -21.13
CA GLU A 205 -2.94 7.39 -21.12
C GLU A 205 -1.66 7.97 -20.54
N MET A 206 -1.14 7.37 -19.46
CA MET A 206 0.15 7.75 -18.89
C MET A 206 1.28 7.63 -19.93
N LEU A 207 1.31 6.54 -20.71
CA LEU A 207 2.29 6.34 -21.78
C LEU A 207 2.19 7.42 -22.87
N ARG A 208 0.99 7.92 -23.16
CA ARG A 208 0.80 9.00 -24.13
C ARG A 208 1.26 10.35 -23.58
N HIS A 209 1.03 10.62 -22.29
CA HIS A 209 1.42 11.86 -21.64
C HIS A 209 2.94 11.99 -21.43
N ASP A 210 3.63 10.93 -21.01
CA ASP A 210 5.10 10.94 -20.83
C ASP A 210 5.85 11.19 -22.15
N ASN A 211 5.30 10.70 -23.26
CA ASN A 211 5.86 10.97 -24.59
C ASN A 211 5.60 12.41 -25.07
N ALA A 212 4.57 13.08 -24.55
CA ALA A 212 4.18 14.44 -24.92
C ALA A 212 4.90 15.54 -24.10
N SER A 213 5.43 15.22 -22.91
CA SER A 213 6.14 16.17 -22.05
C SER A 213 7.52 16.61 -22.56
N ASN A 214 7.97 16.13 -23.72
CA ASN A 214 9.16 16.65 -24.41
C ASN A 214 8.86 17.87 -25.30
N THR A 215 7.61 18.35 -25.39
CA THR A 215 7.27 19.53 -26.19
C THR A 215 6.54 20.60 -25.37
N THR A 216 7.31 21.66 -25.11
CA THR A 216 6.90 23.07 -24.94
C THR A 216 6.29 23.56 -23.63
N ASN A 217 6.86 24.69 -23.21
CA ASN A 217 6.53 25.57 -22.10
C ASN A 217 5.07 26.04 -22.06
N GLU A 218 4.66 26.29 -20.82
CA GLU A 218 3.70 27.29 -20.36
C GLU A 218 2.18 27.10 -20.60
N SER A 219 1.54 26.85 -19.45
CA SER A 219 0.22 27.29 -18.99
C SER A 219 -1.02 26.47 -19.38
N SER A 220 -1.63 25.91 -18.32
CA SER A 220 -3.07 25.65 -18.16
C SER A 220 -3.67 24.46 -18.92
N GLU A 221 -3.42 23.26 -18.42
CA GLU A 221 -4.42 22.19 -18.14
C GLU A 221 -3.65 20.99 -17.57
N TYR A 222 -3.05 21.20 -16.39
CA TYR A 222 -2.43 20.10 -15.66
C TYR A 222 -3.58 19.24 -15.12
N LEU A 223 -3.78 18.04 -15.67
CA LEU A 223 -4.42 16.95 -14.94
C LEU A 223 -3.89 17.00 -13.50
N PRO A 224 -4.73 17.16 -12.47
CA PRO A 224 -4.23 17.10 -11.11
C PRO A 224 -3.62 15.71 -10.97
N TRP A 225 -2.30 15.65 -10.77
CA TRP A 225 -1.53 14.41 -10.61
C TRP A 225 -2.23 13.41 -9.68
N THR A 226 -2.97 13.92 -8.70
CA THR A 226 -3.81 13.13 -7.78
C THR A 226 -4.90 12.31 -8.46
N VAL A 227 -5.58 12.83 -9.48
CA VAL A 227 -6.64 12.09 -10.19
C VAL A 227 -6.04 11.01 -11.08
N ALA A 228 -4.99 11.34 -11.84
CA ALA A 228 -4.26 10.37 -12.63
C ALA A 228 -3.68 9.24 -11.76
N ALA A 229 -3.02 9.60 -10.65
CA ALA A 229 -2.49 8.64 -9.68
C ALA A 229 -3.59 7.74 -9.11
N GLN A 230 -4.78 8.26 -8.78
CA GLN A 230 -5.91 7.43 -8.32
C GLN A 230 -6.34 6.41 -9.37
N ARG A 231 -6.49 6.83 -10.64
CA ARG A 231 -6.92 5.96 -11.75
C ARG A 231 -5.91 4.87 -12.06
N ILE A 232 -4.63 5.21 -12.04
CA ILE A 232 -3.53 4.27 -12.18
C ILE A 232 -3.57 3.25 -11.02
N THR A 233 -3.68 3.72 -9.78
CA THR A 233 -3.76 2.85 -8.61
C THR A 233 -4.93 1.88 -8.65
N PHE A 234 -6.09 2.30 -9.15
CA PHE A 234 -7.21 1.37 -9.33
C PHE A 234 -6.85 0.23 -10.27
N GLN A 235 -6.28 0.56 -11.44
CA GLN A 235 -5.84 -0.44 -12.40
C GLN A 235 -4.78 -1.36 -11.78
N GLU A 236 -3.85 -0.84 -10.98
CA GLU A 236 -2.84 -1.64 -10.28
C GLU A 236 -3.45 -2.63 -9.28
N HIS A 237 -4.35 -2.17 -8.42
CA HIS A 237 -4.97 -3.06 -7.44
C HIS A 237 -5.80 -4.16 -8.09
N TYR A 238 -6.57 -3.84 -9.14
CA TYR A 238 -7.37 -4.84 -9.85
C TYR A 238 -6.49 -5.80 -10.66
N SER A 239 -5.40 -5.31 -11.25
CA SER A 239 -4.41 -6.17 -11.90
C SER A 239 -3.76 -7.11 -10.88
N PHE A 240 -3.37 -6.60 -9.71
CA PHE A 240 -2.83 -7.41 -8.63
C PHE A 240 -3.82 -8.48 -8.17
N LEU A 241 -5.09 -8.14 -7.94
CA LEU A 241 -6.11 -9.10 -7.53
C LEU A 241 -6.34 -10.20 -8.59
N ASP A 242 -6.26 -9.87 -9.89
CA ASP A 242 -6.36 -10.86 -10.99
C ASP A 242 -5.16 -11.81 -10.97
N HIS A 243 -3.94 -11.29 -10.79
CA HIS A 243 -2.75 -12.14 -10.68
C HIS A 243 -2.71 -12.94 -9.39
N LEU A 244 -3.22 -12.40 -8.28
CA LEU A 244 -3.39 -13.11 -7.02
C LEU A 244 -4.35 -14.28 -7.20
N GLU A 245 -5.51 -14.06 -7.80
CA GLU A 245 -6.49 -15.11 -8.12
C GLU A 245 -5.91 -16.21 -9.01
N ARG A 246 -5.05 -15.87 -9.96
CA ARG A 246 -4.45 -16.81 -10.91
C ARG A 246 -3.16 -17.48 -10.41
N GLY A 247 -2.68 -17.15 -9.21
CA GLY A 247 -1.39 -17.62 -8.71
C GLY A 247 -0.18 -17.11 -9.52
N GLN A 248 -0.30 -15.93 -10.14
CA GLN A 248 0.68 -15.35 -11.07
C GLN A 248 1.58 -14.28 -10.42
N LEU A 249 1.68 -14.24 -9.09
CA LEU A 249 2.46 -13.23 -8.37
C LEU A 249 3.96 -13.21 -8.70
N GLN A 250 4.48 -14.26 -9.34
CA GLN A 250 5.88 -14.35 -9.81
C GLN A 250 6.26 -13.23 -10.78
N GLN A 251 5.31 -12.64 -11.50
CA GLN A 251 5.58 -11.52 -12.40
C GLN A 251 6.00 -10.23 -11.69
N TYR A 252 5.71 -10.10 -10.40
CA TYR A 252 6.12 -8.94 -9.59
C TYR A 252 7.50 -9.13 -8.93
N LYS A 253 8.17 -10.25 -9.21
CA LYS A 253 9.41 -10.65 -8.53
C LYS A 253 10.64 -10.20 -9.31
N PHE A 254 11.62 -9.73 -8.55
CA PHE A 254 12.99 -9.46 -8.99
C PHE A 254 13.92 -9.73 -7.81
N ASP A 255 15.23 -9.76 -8.02
CA ASP A 255 16.17 -10.02 -6.92
C ASP A 255 16.28 -8.80 -6.00
N THR A 256 17.03 -7.80 -6.43
CA THR A 256 17.28 -6.59 -5.64
C THR A 256 17.22 -5.34 -6.51
N TRP A 257 16.82 -4.23 -5.89
CA TRP A 257 16.91 -2.91 -6.50
C TRP A 257 17.42 -1.89 -5.48
N THR A 258 18.55 -1.25 -5.78
CA THR A 258 19.09 -0.14 -5.00
C THR A 258 18.25 1.14 -5.13
N TYR A 259 18.04 1.83 -4.01
CA TYR A 259 17.33 3.13 -4.04
C TYR A 259 18.12 4.24 -4.74
N ASN A 260 19.44 4.09 -4.94
CA ASN A 260 20.32 5.11 -5.52
C ASN A 260 20.16 6.51 -4.89
N ARG A 261 19.77 6.57 -3.60
CA ARG A 261 19.45 7.79 -2.85
C ARG A 261 18.21 8.53 -3.32
N ASP A 262 17.25 7.85 -3.92
CA ASP A 262 15.90 8.37 -4.13
C ASP A 262 15.01 8.08 -2.91
N SER A 263 14.14 9.04 -2.55
CA SER A 263 13.11 8.82 -1.51
C SER A 263 11.97 8.00 -2.09
N ARG A 264 11.95 6.68 -1.81
CA ARG A 264 10.90 5.78 -2.29
C ARG A 264 10.61 4.69 -1.26
N ASN A 265 9.37 4.18 -1.26
CA ASN A 265 8.98 2.88 -0.72
C ASN A 265 9.51 2.54 0.70
N ILE A 266 9.03 3.26 1.72
CA ILE A 266 9.35 2.98 3.14
C ILE A 266 8.13 2.45 3.93
N ASN A 267 7.06 2.04 3.23
CA ASN A 267 5.81 1.62 3.86
C ASN A 267 5.92 0.22 4.48
N PHE A 268 6.85 -0.60 3.99
CA PHE A 268 7.13 -1.92 4.56
C PHE A 268 8.61 -2.28 4.41
N MET A 269 9.37 -2.14 5.50
CA MET A 269 10.83 -2.30 5.49
C MET A 269 11.38 -2.82 6.82
N VAL A 270 12.60 -3.37 6.79
CA VAL A 270 13.36 -3.74 7.98
C VAL A 270 14.62 -2.89 8.12
N PHE A 271 14.96 -2.52 9.35
CA PHE A 271 16.17 -1.78 9.72
C PHE A 271 16.66 -2.17 11.12
N SER A 272 17.87 -1.78 11.49
CA SER A 272 18.44 -2.03 12.82
C SER A 272 18.25 -0.83 13.75
N GLY A 273 17.84 -1.08 15.00
CA GLY A 273 17.72 -0.06 16.03
C GLY A 273 19.06 0.66 16.29
N ASN A 274 20.18 -0.06 16.22
CA ASN A 274 21.54 0.50 16.36
C ASN A 274 21.80 1.67 15.40
N ASP A 275 21.26 1.58 14.18
CA ASP A 275 21.47 2.59 13.14
C ASP A 275 20.68 3.88 13.41
N VAL A 276 19.46 3.71 13.91
CA VAL A 276 18.56 4.81 14.24
C VAL A 276 18.94 5.48 15.55
N ILE A 277 19.41 4.74 16.55
CA ILE A 277 19.86 5.32 17.83
C ILE A 277 21.08 6.21 17.64
N LYS A 278 22.05 5.76 16.83
CA LYS A 278 23.29 6.51 16.59
C LYS A 278 23.06 7.77 15.75
N TYR A 279 22.16 7.73 14.77
CA TYR A 279 21.70 8.91 14.05
C TYR A 279 20.17 8.99 14.06
N PRO A 280 19.58 9.62 15.10
CA PRO A 280 18.13 9.74 15.25
C PRO A 280 17.46 10.28 13.98
N VAL A 281 16.33 9.66 13.62
CA VAL A 281 15.48 10.11 12.50
C VAL A 281 15.03 11.54 12.75
N LYS A 282 15.02 12.37 11.69
CA LYS A 282 14.57 13.76 11.75
C LYS A 282 13.79 14.11 10.48
N GLY A 283 12.68 14.82 10.65
CA GLY A 283 11.88 15.31 9.53
C GLY A 283 11.16 14.18 8.79
N ASP A 284 11.26 14.17 7.46
CA ASP A 284 10.70 13.14 6.59
C ASP A 284 11.49 11.83 6.71
N ASP A 285 10.86 10.78 7.23
CA ASP A 285 11.50 9.49 7.44
C ASP A 285 11.84 8.80 6.11
N GLY A 286 11.06 9.03 5.06
CA GLY A 286 11.33 8.52 3.71
C GLY A 286 12.72 8.90 3.22
N SER A 287 12.97 10.20 3.11
CA SER A 287 14.29 10.71 2.71
C SER A 287 15.38 10.40 3.73
N TRP A 288 15.03 10.29 5.01
CA TRP A 288 16.00 9.94 6.04
C TRP A 288 16.57 8.52 5.85
N PHE A 289 15.68 7.54 5.67
CA PHE A 289 16.06 6.14 5.52
C PHE A 289 16.69 5.80 4.17
N THR A 290 16.27 6.45 3.09
CA THR A 290 16.80 6.10 1.75
C THR A 290 17.93 7.00 1.27
N GLN A 291 18.13 8.18 1.85
CA GLN A 291 19.17 9.14 1.41
C GLN A 291 20.14 9.48 2.54
N THR A 292 19.62 9.98 3.67
CA THR A 292 20.46 10.59 4.72
C THR A 292 21.28 9.54 5.47
N LEU A 293 20.63 8.51 6.02
CA LEU A 293 21.33 7.44 6.73
C LEU A 293 22.28 6.65 5.81
N PRO A 294 21.88 6.26 4.58
CA PRO A 294 22.80 5.60 3.64
C PRO A 294 24.06 6.42 3.40
N SER A 295 23.92 7.74 3.22
CA SER A 295 25.04 8.65 3.00
C SER A 295 25.93 8.80 4.25
N ARG A 296 25.35 8.83 5.46
CA ARG A 296 26.13 8.95 6.71
C ARG A 296 26.91 7.68 7.04
N TYR A 297 26.33 6.51 6.78
CA TYR A 297 26.97 5.23 7.04
C TYR A 297 27.82 4.70 5.90
N ASN A 298 27.72 5.31 4.71
CA ASN A 298 28.26 4.76 3.46
C ASN A 298 27.79 3.31 3.23
N ARG A 299 26.50 3.07 3.47
CA ARG A 299 25.81 1.79 3.31
C ARG A 299 24.64 1.93 2.36
N THR A 300 24.14 0.82 1.83
CA THR A 300 23.13 0.84 0.77
C THR A 300 21.73 0.57 1.34
N ALA A 301 20.73 1.30 0.85
CA ALA A 301 19.32 0.93 1.02
C ALA A 301 18.86 0.17 -0.23
N ILE A 302 18.12 -0.93 -0.06
CA ILE A 302 17.61 -1.74 -1.17
C ILE A 302 16.14 -2.12 -1.02
N VAL A 303 15.53 -2.48 -2.14
CA VAL A 303 14.28 -3.24 -2.25
C VAL A 303 14.63 -4.70 -2.55
N ASP A 304 14.08 -5.62 -1.76
CA ASP A 304 14.11 -7.06 -2.03
C ASP A 304 12.82 -7.44 -2.78
N GLY A 305 12.96 -7.78 -4.06
CA GLY A 305 11.83 -8.11 -4.92
C GLY A 305 11.27 -9.51 -4.70
N SER A 306 11.89 -10.35 -3.86
CA SER A 306 11.34 -11.65 -3.47
C SER A 306 10.17 -11.50 -2.51
N ALA A 307 10.16 -10.42 -1.70
CA ALA A 307 9.10 -10.06 -0.78
C ALA A 307 8.13 -9.08 -1.43
N MET A 308 6.83 -9.32 -1.31
CA MET A 308 5.81 -8.43 -1.87
C MET A 308 4.77 -8.02 -0.83
N ALA A 309 4.36 -6.76 -0.92
CA ALA A 309 3.26 -6.20 -0.15
C ALA A 309 2.42 -5.26 -1.03
N VAL A 310 1.20 -4.95 -0.59
CA VAL A 310 0.34 -3.99 -1.26
C VAL A 310 -0.06 -2.88 -0.30
N HIS A 311 0.30 -1.66 -0.66
CA HIS A 311 -0.12 -0.45 0.05
C HIS A 311 -1.43 0.07 -0.54
N PHE A 312 -2.39 0.47 0.29
CA PHE A 312 -3.69 0.93 -0.19
C PHE A 312 -3.60 2.25 -0.93
N GLY A 313 -2.85 3.23 -0.43
CA GLY A 313 -2.66 4.49 -1.13
C GLY A 313 -2.30 5.65 -0.23
N THR A 314 -1.54 6.56 -0.79
CA THR A 314 -1.10 7.81 -0.14
C THR A 314 -2.28 8.72 0.20
N ARG A 315 -2.02 9.74 1.04
CA ARG A 315 -3.04 10.75 1.40
C ARG A 315 -3.70 11.37 0.15
N SER A 316 -2.95 11.65 -0.91
CA SER A 316 -3.48 12.23 -2.15
C SER A 316 -4.32 11.24 -2.97
N GLN A 317 -4.07 9.94 -2.85
CA GLN A 317 -4.88 8.89 -3.49
C GLN A 317 -6.16 8.57 -2.70
N THR A 318 -6.17 8.82 -1.39
CA THR A 318 -7.26 8.41 -0.48
C THR A 318 -8.09 9.58 0.08
N SER A 319 -7.75 10.83 -0.25
CA SER A 319 -8.47 12.02 0.22
C SER A 319 -9.20 12.74 -0.90
N SER A 320 -10.20 13.55 -0.51
CA SER A 320 -10.77 14.58 -1.37
C SER A 320 -9.78 15.74 -1.50
N SER A 321 -9.38 16.07 -2.72
CA SER A 321 -8.56 17.26 -3.01
C SER A 321 -9.44 18.40 -3.53
N PRO A 322 -9.14 19.68 -3.23
CA PRO A 322 -9.83 20.81 -3.85
C PRO A 322 -9.82 20.70 -5.38
N GLY A 323 -10.99 20.78 -6.02
CA GLY A 323 -11.13 20.59 -7.46
C GLY A 323 -11.21 19.14 -7.95
N VAL A 324 -11.05 18.15 -7.06
CA VAL A 324 -11.20 16.72 -7.38
C VAL A 324 -12.45 16.18 -6.68
N PRO A 325 -13.49 15.76 -7.41
CA PRO A 325 -14.69 15.20 -6.79
C PRO A 325 -14.42 13.82 -6.17
N GLY A 326 -15.00 13.55 -5.00
CA GLY A 326 -14.94 12.24 -4.30
C GLY A 326 -13.70 12.06 -3.41
N ARG A 327 -13.58 10.88 -2.76
CA ARG A 327 -12.48 10.52 -1.83
C ARG A 327 -11.50 9.51 -2.43
N GLY A 328 -11.33 9.55 -3.75
CA GLY A 328 -10.42 8.65 -4.48
C GLY A 328 -10.68 7.18 -4.18
N LEU A 329 -9.64 6.47 -3.72
CA LEU A 329 -9.71 5.03 -3.46
C LEU A 329 -10.77 4.63 -2.41
N ARG A 330 -11.08 5.53 -1.48
CA ARG A 330 -12.04 5.25 -0.39
C ARG A 330 -13.48 5.12 -0.85
N ASP A 331 -13.80 5.62 -2.04
CA ASP A 331 -15.13 5.52 -2.62
C ASP A 331 -15.25 4.34 -3.60
N THR A 332 -14.40 3.31 -3.46
CA THR A 332 -14.46 2.07 -4.25
C THR A 332 -14.71 0.83 -3.41
N ASP A 333 -14.88 -0.31 -4.06
CA ASP A 333 -14.99 -1.61 -3.40
C ASP A 333 -13.64 -2.24 -3.02
N LEU A 334 -12.49 -1.67 -3.41
CA LEU A 334 -11.16 -2.26 -3.21
C LEU A 334 -10.89 -2.67 -1.77
N LEU A 335 -11.14 -1.77 -0.81
CA LEU A 335 -10.89 -2.08 0.60
C LEU A 335 -11.72 -3.28 1.08
N ARG A 336 -12.96 -3.42 0.59
CA ARG A 336 -13.82 -4.57 0.89
C ARG A 336 -13.31 -5.85 0.24
N ARG A 337 -12.73 -5.78 -0.97
CA ARG A 337 -12.08 -6.92 -1.63
C ARG A 337 -10.89 -7.42 -0.83
N TYR A 338 -9.97 -6.54 -0.43
CA TYR A 338 -8.84 -6.92 0.42
C TYR A 338 -9.29 -7.52 1.75
N ARG A 339 -10.31 -6.93 2.39
CA ARG A 339 -10.89 -7.50 3.62
C ARG A 339 -11.47 -8.90 3.39
N SER A 340 -12.15 -9.11 2.27
CA SER A 340 -12.77 -10.41 1.95
C SER A 340 -11.71 -11.48 1.68
N TYR A 341 -10.67 -11.14 0.93
CA TYR A 341 -9.51 -12.00 0.74
C TYR A 341 -8.83 -12.36 2.08
N ALA A 342 -8.52 -11.35 2.91
CA ALA A 342 -7.89 -11.59 4.20
C ALA A 342 -8.75 -12.48 5.11
N THR A 343 -10.07 -12.27 5.13
CA THR A 343 -11.01 -13.10 5.89
C THR A 343 -11.02 -14.54 5.40
N GLU A 344 -10.92 -14.76 4.09
CA GLU A 344 -10.96 -16.10 3.47
C GLU A 344 -9.65 -16.88 3.72
N PHE A 345 -8.49 -16.24 3.53
CA PHE A 345 -7.20 -16.92 3.46
C PHE A 345 -6.21 -16.64 4.61
N ILE A 346 -6.38 -15.55 5.35
CA ILE A 346 -5.37 -15.07 6.30
C ILE A 346 -5.88 -15.13 7.74
N CYS A 347 -7.03 -14.53 8.02
CA CYS A 347 -7.56 -14.39 9.37
C CYS A 347 -7.81 -15.77 10.02
N GLY A 348 -7.22 -15.99 11.20
CA GLY A 348 -7.34 -17.25 11.93
C GLY A 348 -6.64 -18.45 11.27
N LYS A 349 -5.79 -18.23 10.26
CA LYS A 349 -4.99 -19.28 9.61
C LYS A 349 -3.55 -19.27 10.12
N PRO A 350 -2.96 -20.43 10.45
CA PRO A 350 -1.58 -20.50 10.93
C PRO A 350 -0.59 -20.16 9.81
N TRP A 351 0.61 -19.71 10.18
CA TRP A 351 1.68 -19.38 9.24
C TRP A 351 1.99 -20.55 8.29
N GLY A 352 2.20 -20.25 7.01
CA GLY A 352 2.48 -21.25 5.97
C GLY A 352 1.25 -21.97 5.40
N SER A 353 0.02 -21.63 5.83
CA SER A 353 -1.19 -22.12 5.17
C SER A 353 -1.28 -21.58 3.73
N PRO A 354 -1.76 -22.33 2.74
CA PRO A 354 -1.89 -21.82 1.37
C PRO A 354 -2.71 -20.52 1.30
N MET A 355 -2.21 -19.55 0.55
CA MET A 355 -2.85 -18.24 0.34
C MET A 355 -3.88 -18.21 -0.81
N GLY A 356 -4.15 -19.36 -1.44
CA GLY A 356 -5.02 -19.47 -2.62
C GLY A 356 -4.24 -19.83 -3.88
#